data_AF-A0A9J6GAD1-F1
#
_entry.id   AF-A0A9J6GAD1-F1
#
_cell.length_a   1.000
_cell.length_b   1.000
_cell.length_c   1.000
_cell.angle_alpha   90.00
_cell.angle_beta   90.00
_cell.angle_gamma   90.00
#
_symmetry.space_group_name_H-M   'P 1'
#
loop_
_entity.id
_entity.type
_entity.pdbx_description
1 polymer ?
#
loop_
_entity_poly.entity_id
_entity_poly.type
_entity_poly.pdbx_seq_one_letter_code
_entity_poly.pdbx_strand_id
1 'polypeptide(L)'
;MTTTRLKGEEEVDDAIVYYISGYVVYKFEKHTVCLLCLEDISSAGPVVGSDAYLTTYRIFKEGCMKHPTAKMLRVMRVVNDVVSATLDEAGACENIFWKVLEELEKCSIARLGCSDHVSAFTCQIFNFVIVTRMHFFCRDFNHKLESKEKVAVANKKARLL
;
A
#
# COMPACT_ATOMS: atom_id res chain seq x y z
N MET A 1 -6.62 -11.11 -19.78
CA MET A 1 -5.67 -10.41 -20.68
C MET A 1 -4.53 -9.92 -19.82
N THR A 2 -3.35 -10.52 -19.95
CA THR A 2 -2.19 -10.22 -19.11
C THR A 2 -1.43 -9.05 -19.75
N THR A 3 -1.56 -7.87 -19.16
CA THR A 3 -0.79 -6.68 -19.55
C THR A 3 0.66 -6.90 -19.07
N THR A 4 1.57 -7.22 -19.98
CA THR A 4 3.01 -7.24 -19.68
C THR A 4 3.47 -5.82 -19.34
N ARG A 5 3.81 -5.57 -18.06
CA ARG A 5 4.39 -4.30 -17.60
C ARG A 5 5.82 -4.17 -18.10
N LEU A 6 6.25 -2.94 -18.41
CA LEU A 6 7.63 -2.69 -18.82
C LEU A 6 8.55 -2.80 -17.60
N LYS A 7 9.76 -3.34 -17.79
CA LYS A 7 10.74 -3.57 -16.71
C LYS A 7 10.99 -2.36 -15.81
N GLY A 8 10.96 -1.14 -16.37
CA GLY A 8 11.11 0.10 -15.58
C GLY A 8 9.87 0.50 -14.77
N GLU A 9 8.67 0.07 -15.15
CA GLU A 9 7.45 0.28 -14.37
C GLU A 9 7.39 -0.67 -13.17
N GLU A 10 7.86 -1.91 -13.33
CA GLU A 10 7.98 -2.88 -12.23
C GLU A 10 8.96 -2.41 -11.14
N GLU A 11 10.11 -1.84 -11.52
CA GLU A 11 11.10 -1.28 -10.58
C GLU A 11 10.55 -0.08 -9.78
N VAL A 12 9.75 0.79 -10.42
CA VAL A 12 9.11 1.93 -9.74
C VAL A 12 8.01 1.47 -8.79
N ASP A 13 7.20 0.49 -9.20
CA ASP A 13 6.16 -0.09 -8.34
C ASP A 13 6.78 -0.76 -7.11
N ASP A 14 7.89 -1.49 -7.31
CA ASP A 14 8.65 -2.11 -6.23
C ASP A 14 9.20 -1.10 -5.22
N ALA A 15 9.76 0.02 -5.68
CA ALA A 15 10.23 1.09 -4.81
C ALA A 15 9.07 1.74 -4.02
N ILE A 16 7.89 1.89 -4.64
CA ILE A 16 6.70 2.42 -3.96
C ILE A 16 6.20 1.44 -2.90
N VAL A 17 6.05 0.16 -3.24
CA VAL A 17 5.63 -0.88 -2.30
C VAL A 17 6.62 -0.98 -1.14
N TYR A 18 7.92 -0.87 -1.40
CA TYR A 18 8.94 -0.84 -0.37
C TYR A 18 8.82 0.38 0.56
N TYR A 19 8.62 1.58 0.00
CA TYR A 19 8.42 2.80 0.77
C TYR A 19 7.18 2.69 1.67
N ILE A 20 6.05 2.20 1.14
CA ILE A 20 4.82 1.97 1.91
C ILE A 20 5.05 0.91 2.99
N SER A 21 5.74 -0.18 2.67
CA SER A 21 6.07 -1.25 3.63
C SER A 21 6.90 -0.70 4.79
N GLY A 22 7.90 0.13 4.51
CA GLY A 22 8.68 0.81 5.53
C GLY A 22 7.86 1.76 6.41
N TYR A 23 6.82 2.40 5.84
CA TYR A 23 5.89 3.25 6.59
C TYR A 23 5.02 2.41 7.54
N VAL A 24 4.56 1.24 7.08
CA VAL A 24 3.83 0.29 7.93
C VAL A 24 4.71 -0.16 9.08
N VAL A 25 5.96 -0.56 8.84
CA VAL A 25 6.90 -0.95 9.90
C VAL A 25 7.11 0.18 10.90
N TYR A 26 7.38 1.40 10.42
CA TYR A 26 7.50 2.58 11.29
C TYR A 26 6.25 2.81 12.15
N LYS A 27 5.06 2.64 11.57
CA LYS A 27 3.80 2.80 12.31
C LYS A 27 3.69 1.72 13.38
N PHE A 28 3.92 0.46 13.04
CA PHE A 28 3.74 -0.67 13.95
C PHE A 28 4.80 -0.73 15.05
N GLU A 29 6.04 -0.28 14.80
CA GLU A 29 7.07 -0.12 15.85
C GLU A 29 6.57 0.74 17.03
N LYS A 30 5.72 1.74 16.76
CA LYS A 30 5.13 2.60 17.80
C LYS A 30 3.92 2.02 18.52
N HIS A 31 3.30 0.96 17.99
CA HIS A 31 2.01 0.44 18.48
C HIS A 31 2.12 -1.01 18.97
N THR A 32 3.14 -1.75 18.57
CA THR A 32 3.37 -3.13 19.03
C THR A 32 4.38 -3.17 20.16
N VAL A 33 4.06 -3.93 21.21
CA VAL A 33 4.98 -4.22 22.31
C VAL A 33 5.76 -5.52 22.10
N CYS A 34 5.32 -6.37 21.16
CA CYS A 34 5.94 -7.66 20.90
C CYS A 34 7.12 -7.50 19.93
N LEU A 35 8.35 -7.64 20.46
CA LEU A 35 9.58 -7.54 19.67
C LEU A 35 9.66 -8.60 18.57
N LEU A 36 9.24 -9.84 18.83
CA LEU A 36 9.23 -10.91 17.82
C LEU A 36 8.31 -10.60 16.64
N CYS A 37 7.19 -9.91 16.87
CA CYS A 37 6.32 -9.47 15.77
C CYS A 37 6.96 -8.35 14.96
N LEU A 38 7.69 -7.45 15.62
CA LEU A 38 8.42 -6.38 14.94
C LEU A 38 9.58 -6.92 14.11
N GLU A 39 10.33 -7.88 14.63
CA GLU A 39 11.43 -8.57 13.93
C GLU A 39 10.94 -9.34 12.69
N ASP A 40 9.70 -9.85 12.71
CA ASP A 40 9.14 -10.53 11.54
C ASP A 40 8.88 -9.57 10.35
N ILE A 41 8.64 -8.28 10.63
CA ILE A 41 8.33 -7.27 9.60
C ILE A 41 9.44 -6.26 9.33
N SER A 42 10.39 -6.08 10.25
CA SER A 42 11.47 -5.09 10.18
C SER A 42 12.83 -5.74 9.93
N SER A 43 13.66 -5.10 9.10
CA SER A 43 15.05 -5.52 8.84
C SER A 43 16.05 -4.43 9.24
N ALA A 44 17.29 -4.83 9.51
CA ALA A 44 18.37 -3.89 9.84
C ALA A 44 18.86 -3.09 8.61
N GLY A 45 18.60 -3.59 7.41
CA GLY A 45 19.04 -2.98 6.17
C GLY A 45 18.10 -3.29 5.00
N PRO A 46 18.38 -2.71 3.83
CA PRO A 46 17.49 -2.81 2.69
C PRO A 46 17.41 -4.22 2.10
N VAL A 47 16.25 -4.52 1.50
CA VAL A 47 16.08 -5.70 0.64
C VAL A 47 16.65 -5.36 -0.74
N VAL A 48 17.67 -6.09 -1.16
CA VAL A 48 18.39 -5.86 -2.42
C VAL A 48 17.44 -5.90 -3.62
N GLY A 49 17.54 -4.88 -4.49
CA GLY A 49 16.77 -4.81 -5.73
C GLY A 49 15.31 -4.36 -5.55
N SER A 50 14.93 -3.91 -4.36
CA SER A 50 13.62 -3.30 -4.11
C SER A 50 13.72 -2.10 -3.19
N ASP A 51 14.92 -1.59 -2.95
CA ASP A 51 15.15 -0.49 -2.03
C ASP A 51 14.65 0.83 -2.62
N ALA A 52 13.89 1.58 -1.81
CA ALA A 52 13.53 2.94 -2.14
C ALA A 52 14.67 3.88 -1.76
N TYR A 53 15.26 4.58 -2.74
CA TYR A 53 16.34 5.56 -2.54
C TYR A 53 16.05 6.53 -1.39
N LEU A 54 14.81 6.99 -1.25
CA LEU A 54 14.39 7.91 -0.18
C LEU A 54 14.47 7.31 1.23
N THR A 55 14.26 6.00 1.37
CA THR A 55 14.40 5.29 2.65
C THR A 55 15.87 5.22 3.04
N THR A 56 16.73 4.83 2.11
CA THR A 56 18.19 4.73 2.32
C THR A 56 18.81 6.10 2.61
N TYR A 57 18.46 7.12 1.82
CA TYR A 57 19.05 8.46 1.96
C TYR A 57 18.68 9.14 3.29
N ARG A 58 17.56 8.77 3.92
CA ARG A 58 17.08 9.44 5.15
C ARG A 58 17.34 8.65 6.43
N ILE A 59 18.07 7.53 6.36
CA ILE A 59 18.29 6.64 7.52
C ILE A 59 18.92 7.36 8.74
N PHE A 60 19.70 8.42 8.50
CA PHE A 60 20.34 9.22 9.55
C PHE A 60 19.37 10.14 10.31
N LYS A 61 18.13 10.35 9.83
CA LYS A 61 17.14 11.20 10.50
C LYS A 61 16.33 10.40 11.50
N GLU A 62 16.12 10.96 12.68
CA GLU A 62 15.15 10.44 13.64
C GLU A 62 13.75 10.42 13.02
N GLY A 63 13.03 9.31 13.22
CA GLY A 63 11.72 9.11 12.61
C GLY A 63 11.76 8.80 11.11
N CYS A 64 12.92 8.41 10.57
CA CYS A 64 13.03 7.94 9.20
C CYS A 64 12.24 6.64 8.97
N MET A 65 11.95 6.41 7.69
CA MET A 65 11.28 5.20 7.23
C MET A 65 12.11 3.97 7.58
N LYS A 66 11.47 2.91 8.05
CA LYS A 66 12.15 1.65 8.40
C LYS A 66 12.32 0.75 7.19
N HIS A 67 13.23 -0.21 7.30
CA HIS A 67 13.42 -1.24 6.29
C HIS A 67 12.47 -2.42 6.57
N PRO A 68 11.65 -2.84 5.59
CA PRO A 68 10.82 -4.03 5.74
C PRO A 68 11.62 -5.31 5.48
N THR A 69 11.24 -6.42 6.12
CA THR A 69 11.75 -7.74 5.73
C THR A 69 11.28 -8.12 4.33
N ALA A 70 12.00 -9.04 3.67
CA ALA A 70 11.57 -9.59 2.38
C ALA A 70 10.19 -10.30 2.48
N LYS A 71 9.86 -10.86 3.65
CA LYS A 71 8.56 -11.47 3.93
C LYS A 71 7.46 -10.41 3.92
N MET A 72 7.65 -9.31 4.66
CA MET A 72 6.73 -8.18 4.68
C MET A 72 6.54 -7.60 3.28
N LEU A 73 7.63 -7.42 2.52
CA LEU A 73 7.55 -6.87 1.17
C LEU A 73 6.71 -7.75 0.23
N ARG A 74 6.89 -9.08 0.26
CA ARG A 74 6.07 -10.00 -0.54
C ARG A 74 4.59 -9.93 -0.18
N VAL A 75 4.27 -9.86 1.11
CA VAL A 75 2.89 -9.69 1.58
C VAL A 75 2.31 -8.37 1.07
N MET A 76 3.07 -7.28 1.18
CA MET A 76 2.64 -5.95 0.76
C MET A 76 2.44 -5.83 -0.75
N ARG A 77 3.24 -6.52 -1.57
CA ARG A 77 3.03 -6.61 -3.02
C ARG A 77 1.67 -7.21 -3.34
N VAL A 78 1.39 -8.41 -2.81
CA VAL A 78 0.10 -9.08 -3.06
C VAL A 78 -1.07 -8.22 -2.58
N VAL A 79 -0.97 -7.63 -1.39
CA VAL A 79 -2.04 -6.75 -0.87
C VAL A 79 -2.22 -5.51 -1.76
N ASN A 80 -1.12 -4.87 -2.18
CA ASN A 80 -1.17 -3.69 -3.04
C ASN A 80 -1.75 -4.01 -4.43
N ASP A 81 -1.37 -5.13 -5.02
CA ASP A 81 -1.85 -5.57 -6.33
C ASP A 81 -3.35 -5.87 -6.28
N VAL A 82 -3.79 -6.64 -5.28
CA VAL A 82 -5.22 -6.96 -5.10
C VAL A 82 -6.04 -5.70 -4.86
N VAL A 83 -5.59 -4.82 -3.98
CA VAL A 83 -6.28 -3.55 -3.70
C VAL A 83 -6.36 -2.70 -4.97
N SER A 84 -5.27 -2.56 -5.71
CA SER A 84 -5.23 -1.72 -6.91
C SER A 84 -6.11 -2.29 -8.02
N ALA A 85 -6.02 -3.59 -8.30
CA ALA A 85 -6.86 -4.26 -9.28
C ALA A 85 -8.36 -4.14 -8.93
N THR A 86 -8.72 -4.39 -7.67
CA THR A 86 -10.11 -4.28 -7.22
C THR A 86 -10.64 -2.85 -7.36
N LEU A 87 -9.81 -1.85 -7.06
CA LEU A 87 -10.18 -0.44 -7.17
C LEU A 87 -10.31 0.02 -8.62
N ASP A 88 -9.44 -0.46 -9.51
CA ASP A 88 -9.49 -0.16 -10.94
C ASP A 88 -10.73 -0.78 -11.60
N GLU A 89 -11.13 -1.98 -11.18
CA GLU A 89 -12.31 -2.68 -11.71
C GLU A 89 -13.64 -2.17 -11.14
N ALA A 90 -13.74 -2.01 -9.82
CA ALA A 90 -14.99 -1.69 -9.15
C ALA A 90 -15.25 -0.18 -9.01
N GLY A 91 -14.20 0.65 -9.11
CA GLY A 91 -14.27 2.07 -8.83
C GLY A 91 -14.71 2.39 -7.39
N ALA A 92 -15.16 3.63 -7.17
CA ALA A 92 -15.73 4.03 -5.89
C ALA A 92 -17.14 3.42 -5.73
N CYS A 93 -17.25 2.34 -4.95
CA CYS A 93 -18.52 1.67 -4.65
C CYS A 93 -18.67 1.37 -3.15
N GLU A 94 -19.92 1.25 -2.69
CA GLU A 94 -20.28 1.09 -1.27
C GLU A 94 -19.65 -0.16 -0.62
N ASN A 95 -19.41 -1.22 -1.41
CA ASN A 95 -18.91 -2.51 -0.95
C ASN A 95 -17.43 -2.76 -1.28
N ILE A 96 -16.65 -1.71 -1.57
CA ILE A 96 -15.27 -1.88 -2.05
C ILE A 96 -14.36 -2.60 -1.04
N PHE A 97 -14.58 -2.39 0.26
CA PHE A 97 -13.83 -3.10 1.30
C PHE A 97 -14.09 -4.60 1.26
N TRP A 98 -15.36 -5.02 1.12
CA TRP A 98 -15.73 -6.43 1.06
C TRP A 98 -15.14 -7.10 -0.17
N LYS A 99 -15.20 -6.44 -1.34
CA LYS A 99 -14.58 -6.96 -2.56
C LYS A 99 -13.07 -7.18 -2.39
N VAL A 100 -12.36 -6.21 -1.80
CA VAL A 100 -10.92 -6.36 -1.52
C VAL A 100 -10.67 -7.55 -0.59
N LEU A 101 -11.46 -7.71 0.47
CA LEU A 101 -11.30 -8.84 1.40
C LEU A 101 -11.57 -10.18 0.72
N GLU A 102 -12.61 -10.28 -0.11
CA GLU A 102 -12.93 -11.48 -0.90
C GLU A 102 -11.79 -11.85 -1.86
N GLU A 103 -11.18 -10.88 -2.54
CA GLU A 103 -10.03 -11.15 -3.43
C GLU A 103 -8.77 -11.52 -2.63
N LEU A 104 -8.55 -10.91 -1.47
CA LEU A 104 -7.41 -11.26 -0.60
C LEU A 104 -7.55 -12.68 -0.03
N GLU A 105 -8.77 -13.14 0.26
CA GLU A 105 -9.03 -14.49 0.76
C GLU A 105 -8.68 -15.58 -0.28
N LYS A 106 -8.82 -15.27 -1.56
CA LYS A 106 -8.41 -16.15 -2.67
C LYS A 106 -6.89 -16.24 -2.84
N CYS A 107 -6.14 -15.33 -2.23
CA CYS A 107 -4.69 -15.26 -2.36
C CYS A 107 -3.98 -16.07 -1.27
N SER A 108 -2.90 -16.78 -1.64
CA SER A 108 -2.00 -17.39 -0.67
C SER A 108 -1.04 -16.34 -0.10
N ILE A 109 -1.44 -15.69 0.99
CA ILE A 109 -0.65 -14.64 1.63
C ILE A 109 0.01 -15.17 2.90
N ALA A 110 1.33 -14.97 3.01
CA ALA A 110 2.07 -15.32 4.21
C ALA A 110 1.56 -14.52 5.42
N ARG A 111 1.41 -15.20 6.57
CA ARG A 111 1.03 -14.54 7.82
C ARG A 111 2.24 -13.84 8.45
N LEU A 112 1.99 -12.69 9.07
CA LEU A 112 2.99 -11.86 9.74
C LEU A 112 2.81 -11.94 11.26
N GLY A 113 3.92 -11.88 11.99
CA GLY A 113 3.97 -11.95 13.45
C GLY A 113 4.53 -13.27 13.98
N CYS A 114 4.79 -13.31 15.30
CA CYS A 114 5.25 -14.52 15.99
C CYS A 114 4.12 -15.54 16.20
N SER A 115 4.46 -16.75 16.64
CA SER A 115 3.50 -17.86 16.88
C SER A 115 2.27 -17.47 17.68
N ASP A 116 2.45 -16.59 18.68
CA ASP A 116 1.40 -16.26 19.64
C ASP A 116 0.45 -15.18 19.12
N HIS A 117 0.92 -14.34 18.19
CA HIS A 117 0.17 -13.16 17.72
C HIS A 117 -0.10 -13.17 16.21
N VAL A 118 0.36 -14.19 15.48
CA VAL A 118 0.35 -14.27 14.01
C VAL A 118 -0.99 -13.87 13.38
N SER A 119 -2.11 -14.37 13.92
CA SER A 119 -3.44 -14.05 13.40
C SER A 119 -3.83 -12.60 13.65
N ALA A 120 -3.73 -12.14 14.89
CA ALA A 120 -4.13 -10.79 15.28
C ALA A 120 -3.24 -9.72 14.62
N PHE A 121 -1.92 -9.95 14.60
CA PHE A 121 -0.95 -9.04 14.03
C PHE A 121 -1.10 -8.91 12.51
N THR A 122 -1.30 -10.03 11.80
CA THR A 122 -1.60 -10.00 10.36
C THR A 122 -2.87 -9.19 10.07
N CYS A 123 -3.96 -9.44 10.82
CA CYS A 123 -5.21 -8.71 10.63
C CYS A 123 -5.07 -7.22 10.90
N GLN A 124 -4.32 -6.83 11.93
CA GLN A 124 -4.05 -5.42 12.21
C GLN A 124 -3.29 -4.73 11.07
N ILE A 125 -2.25 -5.38 10.54
CA ILE A 125 -1.50 -4.86 9.38
C ILE A 125 -2.42 -4.72 8.17
N PHE A 126 -3.21 -5.75 7.84
CA PHE A 126 -4.10 -5.72 6.69
C PHE A 126 -5.14 -4.61 6.82
N ASN A 127 -5.78 -4.50 7.98
CA ASN A 127 -6.73 -3.45 8.25
C ASN A 127 -6.09 -2.06 8.05
N PHE A 128 -4.90 -1.83 8.62
CA PHE A 128 -4.19 -0.57 8.46
C PHE A 128 -3.87 -0.25 6.99
N VAL A 129 -3.33 -1.22 6.25
CA VAL A 129 -2.91 -1.04 4.86
C VAL A 129 -4.12 -0.81 3.96
N ILE A 130 -5.16 -1.63 4.07
CA ILE A 130 -6.38 -1.50 3.25
C ILE A 130 -7.04 -0.15 3.51
N VAL A 131 -7.25 0.23 4.78
CA VAL A 131 -7.84 1.53 5.13
C VAL A 131 -7.00 2.69 4.59
N THR A 132 -5.67 2.61 4.71
CA THR A 132 -4.75 3.64 4.19
C THR A 132 -4.87 3.77 2.67
N ARG A 133 -4.90 2.65 1.95
CA ARG A 133 -5.05 2.64 0.48
C ARG A 133 -6.41 3.19 0.05
N MET A 134 -7.49 2.83 0.74
CA MET A 134 -8.83 3.36 0.48
C MET A 134 -8.89 4.87 0.72
N HIS A 135 -8.24 5.37 1.77
CA HIS A 135 -8.16 6.81 2.01
C HIS A 135 -7.47 7.55 0.87
N PHE A 136 -6.34 7.05 0.37
CA PHE A 136 -5.65 7.63 -0.78
C PHE A 136 -6.49 7.55 -2.05
N PHE A 137 -7.11 6.40 -2.32
CA PHE A 137 -7.99 6.24 -3.47
C PHE A 137 -9.16 7.23 -3.44
N CYS A 138 -9.89 7.33 -2.33
CA CYS A 138 -11.02 8.26 -2.20
C CYS A 138 -10.58 9.71 -2.37
N ARG A 139 -9.44 10.10 -1.79
CA ARG A 139 -8.88 11.44 -1.95
C ARG A 139 -8.57 11.74 -3.43
N ASP A 140 -7.90 10.82 -4.10
CA ASP A 140 -7.51 11.00 -5.51
C ASP A 140 -8.72 10.96 -6.45
N PHE A 141 -9.70 10.10 -6.16
CA PHE A 141 -10.97 10.02 -6.88
C PHE A 141 -11.75 11.33 -6.76
N ASN A 142 -11.91 11.85 -5.55
CA ASN A 142 -12.62 13.11 -5.30
C ASN A 142 -11.91 14.30 -5.99
N HIS A 143 -10.57 14.36 -5.91
CA HIS A 143 -9.81 15.40 -6.60
C HIS A 143 -9.99 15.35 -8.13
N LYS A 144 -10.02 14.15 -8.72
CA LYS A 144 -10.31 13.96 -10.15
C LYS A 144 -11.74 14.39 -10.50
N LEU A 145 -12.71 14.12 -9.62
CA LEU A 145 -14.11 14.51 -9.80
C LEU A 145 -14.24 16.04 -9.81
N GLU A 146 -13.69 16.73 -8.80
CA GLU A 146 -13.68 18.20 -8.73
C GLU A 146 -13.02 18.83 -9.97
N SER A 147 -11.93 18.23 -10.45
CA SER A 147 -11.23 18.70 -11.65
C SER A 147 -12.10 18.58 -12.90
N LYS A 148 -12.82 17.46 -13.05
CA LYS A 148 -13.77 17.25 -14.17
C LYS A 148 -14.94 18.23 -14.12
N GLU A 149 -15.48 18.50 -12.94
CA GLU A 149 -16.57 19.47 -12.74
C GLU A 149 -16.14 20.88 -13.15
N LYS A 150 -14.95 21.32 -12.73
CA LYS A 150 -14.39 22.63 -13.12
C LYS A 150 -14.26 22.76 -14.64
N VAL A 151 -13.77 21.72 -15.32
CA VAL A 151 -13.67 21.69 -16.79
C VAL A 151 -15.05 21.73 -17.45
N ALA A 152 -16.02 20.97 -16.94
CA ALA A 152 -17.39 20.96 -17.46
C ALA A 152 -18.06 22.34 -17.34
N VAL A 153 -17.88 23.02 -16.21
CA VAL A 153 -18.38 24.38 -15.97
C VAL A 153 -17.71 25.38 -16.92
N ALA A 154 -16.38 25.32 -17.08
CA ALA A 154 -15.66 26.20 -17.99
C ALA A 154 -16.11 26.02 -19.45
N ASN A 155 -16.26 24.77 -19.90
CA ASN A 155 -16.75 24.46 -21.24
C ASN A 155 -18.19 24.95 -21.47
N LYS A 156 -19.07 24.85 -20.45
CA LYS A 156 -20.43 25.38 -20.53
C LYS A 156 -20.43 26.91 -20.66
N LYS A 157 -19.56 27.62 -19.94
CA LYS A 157 -19.39 29.08 -20.06
C LYS A 157 -18.86 29.49 -21.43
N ALA A 158 -17.88 28.76 -21.97
CA ALA A 158 -17.28 29.07 -23.27
C ALA A 158 -18.26 28.93 -24.45
N ARG A 159 -19.28 28.08 -24.33
CA ARG A 159 -20.34 27.92 -25.35
C ARG A 159 -21.42 29.00 -25.31
N LEU A 160 -21.43 29.83 -24.26
CA LEU A 160 -22.40 30.93 -24.08
C LEU A 160 -21.82 32.29 -24.50
N LEU A 161 -20.54 32.33 -24.88
CA LEU A 161 -19.85 33.47 -25.48
C LEU A 161 -19.74 33.25 -26.99
#